data_AF-A0A4U9HR84-F1
#
_entry.id   AF-A0A4U9HR84-F1
#
_cell.length_a   1.000
_cell.length_b   1.000
_cell.length_c   1.000
_cell.angle_alpha   90.00
_cell.angle_beta   90.00
_cell.angle_gamma   90.00
#
_symmetry.space_group_name_H-M   'P 1'
#
loop_
_entity.id
_entity.type
_entity.pdbx_description
1 polymer ?
#
loop_
_entity_poly.entity_id
_entity_poly.type
_entity_poly.pdbx_seq_one_letter_code
_entity_poly.pdbx_strand_id
1 'polypeptide(L)'
;MNGADYQRGSVLAAVMLVLLMGLLLLGAQQKQLDSALLLAVEQRRYLQAYNQASSALNWGLTQSWPPALLNAGVWRCQRQFSAGLQACVKRASRPGVILLRGLGEMPAAEPLWLYQLATPDARGRLRAEPGGWLDFCPEKDAAACAD
;
A
#
# COMPACT_ATOMS: atom_id res chain seq x y z
N MET A 1 65.08 19.45 29.40
CA MET A 1 63.91 20.10 28.80
C MET A 1 63.31 19.18 27.75
N ASN A 2 62.49 18.17 28.12
CA ASN A 2 61.89 17.21 27.15
C ASN A 2 60.45 16.76 27.54
N GLY A 3 59.87 17.26 28.63
CA GLY A 3 58.56 16.78 29.13
C GLY A 3 57.34 17.47 28.47
N ALA A 4 57.47 18.74 28.07
CA ALA A 4 56.35 19.54 27.57
C ALA A 4 55.96 19.17 26.12
N ASP A 5 56.94 18.85 25.26
CA ASP A 5 56.68 18.46 23.86
C ASP A 5 56.07 17.06 23.74
N TYR A 6 56.46 16.12 24.62
CA TYR A 6 55.88 14.78 24.67
C TYR A 6 54.40 14.80 25.12
N GLN A 7 54.08 15.61 26.14
CA GLN A 7 52.70 15.82 26.57
C GLN A 7 51.84 16.51 25.50
N ARG A 8 52.38 17.49 24.76
CA ARG A 8 51.68 18.15 23.65
C ARG A 8 51.34 17.19 22.50
N GLY A 9 52.29 16.33 22.11
CA GLY A 9 52.06 15.31 21.08
C GLY A 9 51.01 14.27 21.48
N SER A 10 51.00 13.86 22.76
CA SER A 10 50.01 12.92 23.30
C SER A 10 48.59 13.49 23.34
N VAL A 11 48.43 14.76 23.72
CA VAL A 11 47.11 15.43 23.73
C VAL A 11 46.58 15.62 22.31
N LEU A 12 47.42 16.03 21.36
CA LEU A 12 47.01 16.17 19.95
C LEU A 12 46.58 14.82 19.35
N ALA A 13 47.31 13.75 19.65
CA ALA A 13 46.94 12.40 19.22
C ALA A 13 45.59 11.94 19.81
N ALA A 14 45.34 12.23 21.09
CA ALA A 14 44.07 11.92 21.73
C ALA A 14 42.89 12.69 21.11
N VAL A 15 43.06 13.99 20.84
CA VAL A 15 42.04 14.83 20.18
C VAL A 15 41.75 14.31 18.77
N MET A 16 42.80 14.00 18.00
CA MET A 16 42.65 13.41 16.67
C MET A 16 41.90 12.08 16.71
N LEU A 17 42.19 11.22 17.69
CA LEU A 17 41.51 9.93 17.85
C LEU A 17 40.03 10.09 18.20
N VAL A 18 39.70 11.05 19.08
CA VAL A 18 38.30 11.40 19.39
C VAL A 18 37.58 11.95 18.15
N LEU A 19 38.21 12.82 17.37
CA LEU A 19 37.63 13.36 16.14
C LEU A 19 37.41 12.26 15.09
N LEU A 20 38.37 11.36 14.90
CA LEU A 20 38.24 10.21 14.00
C LEU A 20 37.10 9.29 14.43
N MET A 21 37.01 8.98 15.72
CA MET A 21 35.92 8.16 16.25
C MET A 21 34.56 8.87 16.05
N GLY A 22 34.48 10.18 16.31
CA GLY A 22 33.30 10.99 16.02
C GLY A 22 32.88 10.92 14.55
N LEU A 23 33.80 11.09 13.62
CA LEU A 23 33.53 10.99 12.18
C LEU A 23 33.03 9.60 11.77
N LEU A 24 33.63 8.54 12.32
CA LEU A 24 33.20 7.16 12.07
C LEU A 24 31.79 6.90 12.60
N LEU A 25 31.47 7.37 13.82
CA LEU A 25 30.12 7.26 14.39
C LEU A 25 29.10 8.04 13.55
N LEU A 26 29.38 9.28 13.18
CA LEU A 26 28.50 10.08 12.33
C LEU A 26 28.26 9.40 10.98
N GLY A 27 29.30 8.90 10.34
CA GLY A 27 29.20 8.21 9.05
C GLY A 27 28.39 6.90 9.14
N ALA A 28 28.54 6.14 10.22
CA ALA A 28 27.74 4.93 10.45
C ALA A 28 26.26 5.27 10.67
N GLN A 29 25.97 6.31 11.44
CA GLN A 29 24.59 6.75 11.71
C GLN A 29 23.90 7.29 10.46
N GLN A 30 24.61 8.04 9.61
CA GLN A 30 24.06 8.49 8.32
C GLN A 30 23.66 7.31 7.44
N LYS A 31 24.51 6.28 7.33
CA LYS A 31 24.17 5.08 6.55
C LYS A 31 22.95 4.33 7.10
N GLN A 32 22.80 4.27 8.43
CA GLN A 32 21.62 3.66 9.05
C GLN A 32 20.35 4.46 8.75
N LEU A 33 20.42 5.80 8.81
CA LEU A 33 19.29 6.68 8.49
C LEU A 33 18.87 6.55 7.03
N ASP A 34 19.82 6.58 6.09
CA ASP A 34 19.53 6.45 4.66
C ASP A 34 18.82 5.14 4.35
N SER A 35 19.29 4.04 4.95
CA SER A 35 18.67 2.73 4.80
C SER A 35 17.25 2.71 5.37
N ALA A 36 17.04 3.29 6.56
CA ALA A 36 15.73 3.38 7.18
C ALA A 36 14.75 4.24 6.37
N LEU A 37 15.22 5.33 5.77
CA LEU A 37 14.41 6.20 4.91
C LEU A 37 13.94 5.46 3.66
N LEU A 38 14.82 4.67 3.02
CA LEU A 38 14.44 3.87 1.85
C LEU A 38 13.32 2.86 2.18
N LEU A 39 13.43 2.14 3.30
CA LEU A 39 12.36 1.24 3.75
C LEU A 39 11.06 1.98 4.06
N ALA A 40 11.15 3.14 4.73
CA ALA A 40 9.98 3.95 5.09
C ALA A 40 9.22 4.48 3.86
N VAL A 41 9.94 4.81 2.77
CA VAL A 41 9.31 5.24 1.51
C VAL A 41 8.48 4.11 0.90
N GLU A 42 9.00 2.88 0.85
CA GLU A 42 8.23 1.74 0.33
C GLU A 42 6.99 1.45 1.16
N GLN A 43 7.14 1.44 2.49
CA GLN A 43 6.02 1.24 3.41
C GLN A 43 4.96 2.33 3.23
N ARG A 44 5.38 3.59 3.11
CA ARG A 44 4.46 4.70 2.86
C ARG A 44 3.70 4.51 1.55
N ARG A 45 4.37 4.12 0.47
CA ARG A 45 3.73 3.87 -0.83
C ARG A 45 2.69 2.77 -0.73
N TYR A 46 3.05 1.64 -0.11
CA TYR A 46 2.13 0.53 0.10
C TYR A 46 0.90 0.95 0.94
N LEU A 47 1.13 1.67 2.05
CA LEU A 47 0.04 2.15 2.90
C LEU A 47 -0.88 3.14 2.18
N GLN A 48 -0.32 4.01 1.32
CA GLN A 48 -1.13 4.91 0.50
C GLN A 48 -2.00 4.12 -0.48
N ALA A 49 -1.43 3.16 -1.20
CA ALA A 49 -2.18 2.30 -2.13
C ALA A 49 -3.26 1.49 -1.40
N TYR A 50 -2.95 0.91 -0.23
CA TYR A 50 -3.91 0.18 0.60
C TYR A 50 -5.08 1.05 1.04
N ASN A 51 -4.81 2.25 1.54
CA ASN A 51 -5.85 3.19 1.95
C ASN A 51 -6.69 3.66 0.75
N GLN A 52 -6.08 3.86 -0.41
CA GLN A 52 -6.79 4.19 -1.65
C GLN A 52 -7.71 3.05 -2.08
N ALA A 53 -7.22 1.81 -2.11
CA ALA A 53 -8.01 0.63 -2.44
C ALA A 53 -9.18 0.42 -1.45
N SER A 54 -8.93 0.59 -0.15
CA SER A 54 -9.96 0.48 0.88
C SER A 54 -11.01 1.59 0.77
N SER A 55 -10.58 2.82 0.47
CA SER A 55 -11.48 3.94 0.23
C SER A 55 -12.31 3.71 -1.03
N ALA A 56 -11.70 3.18 -2.09
CA ALA A 56 -12.37 2.84 -3.33
C ALA A 56 -13.41 1.71 -3.13
N LEU A 57 -13.13 0.70 -2.31
CA LEU A 57 -14.11 -0.33 -1.93
C LEU A 57 -15.31 0.28 -1.21
N ASN A 58 -15.06 1.08 -0.17
CA ASN A 58 -16.13 1.72 0.61
C ASN A 58 -16.98 2.65 -0.26
N TRP A 59 -16.33 3.43 -1.11
CA TRP A 59 -17.02 4.25 -2.10
C TRP A 59 -17.83 3.39 -3.08
N GLY A 60 -17.24 2.31 -3.61
CA GLY A 60 -17.89 1.37 -4.53
C GLY A 60 -19.16 0.73 -3.97
N LEU A 61 -19.23 0.49 -2.66
CA LEU A 61 -20.46 0.02 -1.99
C LEU A 61 -21.59 1.05 -2.00
N THR A 62 -21.27 2.35 -2.05
CA THR A 62 -22.26 3.42 -2.10
C THR A 62 -22.80 3.69 -3.51
N GLN A 63 -22.12 3.18 -4.55
CA GLN A 63 -22.49 3.39 -5.94
C GLN A 63 -23.69 2.52 -6.36
N SER A 64 -24.45 3.04 -7.34
CA SER A 64 -25.46 2.25 -8.02
C SER A 64 -24.81 1.40 -9.12
N TRP A 65 -25.05 0.09 -9.09
CA TRP A 65 -24.54 -0.87 -10.07
C TRP A 65 -25.72 -1.51 -10.80
N PRO A 66 -26.09 -1.01 -11.99
CA PRO A 66 -27.19 -1.55 -12.76
C PRO A 66 -27.03 -3.07 -13.00
N PRO A 67 -28.04 -3.90 -12.69
CA PRO A 67 -27.97 -5.36 -12.89
C PRO A 67 -27.62 -5.75 -14.33
N ALA A 68 -28.09 -4.97 -15.31
CA ALA A 68 -27.78 -5.17 -16.73
C ALA A 68 -26.27 -5.17 -17.03
N LEU A 69 -25.47 -4.40 -16.27
CA LEU A 69 -24.03 -4.29 -16.46
C LEU A 69 -23.28 -5.52 -15.92
N LEU A 70 -23.86 -6.23 -14.95
CA LEU A 70 -23.26 -7.37 -14.24
C LEU A 70 -23.41 -8.71 -14.98
N ASN A 71 -24.14 -8.75 -16.09
CA ASN A 71 -24.54 -10.00 -16.76
C ASN A 71 -23.44 -10.68 -17.57
N ALA A 72 -22.39 -9.96 -17.97
CA ALA A 72 -21.40 -10.47 -18.93
C ALA A 72 -20.21 -11.22 -18.29
N GLY A 73 -20.11 -11.29 -16.96
CA GLY A 73 -18.91 -11.83 -16.29
C GLY A 73 -17.64 -10.98 -16.51
N VAL A 74 -17.80 -9.77 -17.05
CA VAL A 74 -16.74 -8.79 -17.30
C VAL A 74 -16.74 -7.76 -16.17
N TRP A 75 -15.55 -7.26 -15.82
CA TRP A 75 -15.41 -6.16 -14.88
C TRP A 75 -16.10 -4.88 -15.39
N ARG A 76 -16.89 -4.26 -14.52
CA ARG A 76 -17.52 -2.97 -14.77
C ARG A 76 -17.03 -1.97 -13.74
N CYS A 77 -16.29 -0.97 -14.20
CA CYS A 77 -15.64 -0.02 -13.32
C CYS A 77 -16.33 1.35 -13.33
N GLN A 78 -16.35 1.99 -12.17
CA GLN A 78 -16.65 3.41 -12.01
C GLN A 78 -15.43 4.10 -11.40
N ARG A 79 -15.26 5.39 -11.72
CA ARG A 79 -14.19 6.23 -11.19
C ARG A 79 -14.75 7.50 -10.57
N GLN A 80 -14.16 7.93 -9.46
CA GLN A 80 -14.37 9.24 -8.86
C GLN A 80 -13.07 10.06 -9.00
N PHE A 81 -13.05 10.94 -9.99
CA PHE A 81 -11.84 11.71 -10.35
C PHE A 81 -11.36 12.64 -9.22
N SER A 82 -12.26 13.24 -8.45
CA SER A 82 -11.89 14.19 -7.38
C SER A 82 -11.10 13.54 -6.23
N ALA A 83 -11.31 12.26 -5.99
CA ALA A 83 -10.67 11.50 -4.92
C ALA A 83 -9.72 10.42 -5.45
N GLY A 84 -9.55 10.31 -6.77
CA GLY A 84 -8.72 9.28 -7.39
C GLY A 84 -9.17 7.85 -7.08
N LEU A 85 -10.47 7.61 -6.90
CA LEU A 85 -10.97 6.28 -6.54
C LEU A 85 -11.48 5.54 -7.78
N GLN A 86 -11.17 4.25 -7.87
CA GLN A 86 -11.75 3.35 -8.87
C GLN A 86 -12.23 2.08 -8.20
N ALA A 87 -13.48 1.74 -8.43
CA ALA A 87 -14.09 0.51 -7.98
C ALA A 87 -14.66 -0.24 -9.18
N CYS A 88 -14.56 -1.57 -9.18
CA CYS A 88 -15.09 -2.41 -10.24
C CYS A 88 -15.93 -3.53 -9.66
N VAL A 89 -17.00 -3.89 -10.36
CA VAL A 89 -17.87 -5.01 -9.98
C VAL A 89 -17.90 -6.08 -11.06
N LYS A 90 -18.04 -7.32 -10.62
CA LYS A 90 -18.25 -8.50 -11.46
C LYS A 90 -19.14 -9.48 -10.71
N ARG A 91 -19.88 -10.31 -11.43
CA ARG A 91 -20.64 -11.40 -10.81
C ARG A 91 -19.67 -12.46 -10.28
N ALA A 92 -19.79 -12.83 -9.00
CA ALA A 92 -18.98 -13.89 -8.44
C ALA A 92 -19.45 -15.27 -8.96
N SER A 93 -18.59 -16.29 -8.86
CA SER A 93 -19.02 -17.67 -9.17
C SER A 93 -20.09 -18.17 -8.21
N ARG A 94 -20.15 -17.60 -6.99
CA ARG A 94 -21.20 -17.88 -6.02
C ARG A 94 -22.52 -17.19 -6.44
N PRO A 95 -23.64 -17.93 -6.56
CA PRO A 95 -24.93 -17.35 -6.96
C PRO A 95 -25.39 -16.21 -6.03
N GLY A 96 -25.82 -15.10 -6.62
CA GLY A 96 -26.34 -13.94 -5.90
C GLY A 96 -25.28 -13.03 -5.28
N VAL A 97 -24.00 -13.40 -5.36
CA VAL A 97 -22.88 -12.61 -4.84
C VAL A 97 -22.22 -11.83 -5.97
N ILE A 98 -21.87 -10.59 -5.65
CA ILE A 98 -21.13 -9.66 -6.49
C ILE A 98 -19.75 -9.50 -5.89
N LEU A 99 -18.74 -9.64 -6.74
CA LEU A 99 -17.37 -9.32 -6.44
C LEU A 99 -17.16 -7.84 -6.72
N LEU A 100 -16.87 -7.07 -5.68
CA LEU A 100 -16.43 -5.68 -5.77
C LEU A 100 -14.91 -5.65 -5.55
N ARG A 101 -14.16 -4.91 -6.36
CA ARG A 101 -12.74 -4.64 -6.14
C ARG A 101 -12.45 -3.14 -6.14
N GLY A 102 -11.54 -2.69 -5.29
CA GLY A 102 -11.07 -1.31 -5.20
C GLY A 102 -9.60 -1.20 -5.59
N LEU A 103 -9.27 -0.18 -6.37
CA LEU A 103 -7.92 0.07 -6.88
C LEU A 103 -7.10 0.92 -5.90
N GLY A 104 -5.88 0.47 -5.63
CA GLY A 104 -4.79 1.27 -5.07
C GLY A 104 -3.68 1.40 -6.10
N GLU A 105 -3.36 2.63 -6.51
CA GLU A 105 -2.35 2.87 -7.53
C GLU A 105 -0.94 2.74 -6.96
N MET A 106 -0.08 2.02 -7.68
CA MET A 106 1.35 1.93 -7.37
C MET A 106 2.17 2.32 -8.61
N PRO A 107 2.83 3.49 -8.63
CA PRO A 107 3.50 4.00 -9.84
C PRO A 107 4.66 3.14 -10.38
N ALA A 108 5.21 2.22 -9.58
CA ALA A 108 6.39 1.42 -9.92
C ALA A 108 6.20 -0.08 -9.66
N ALA A 109 4.95 -0.52 -9.47
CA ALA A 109 4.61 -1.91 -9.18
C ALA A 109 3.22 -2.21 -9.73
N GLU A 110 2.79 -3.47 -9.63
CA GLU A 110 1.42 -3.83 -9.94
C GLU A 110 0.44 -3.09 -9.02
N PRO A 111 -0.73 -2.67 -9.54
CA PRO A 111 -1.74 -2.04 -8.71
C PRO A 111 -2.21 -2.98 -7.61
N LEU A 112 -2.47 -2.43 -6.44
CA LEU A 112 -3.06 -3.17 -5.34
C LEU A 112 -4.57 -3.26 -5.55
N TRP A 113 -5.10 -4.48 -5.56
CA TRP A 113 -6.54 -4.73 -5.57
C TRP A 113 -6.98 -5.29 -4.22
N LEU A 114 -7.95 -4.64 -3.60
CA LEU A 114 -8.70 -5.21 -2.48
C LEU A 114 -10.06 -5.65 -2.96
N TYR A 115 -10.59 -6.73 -2.39
CA TYR A 115 -11.84 -7.35 -2.78
C TYR A 115 -12.86 -7.31 -1.65
N GLN A 116 -14.13 -7.21 -2.03
CA GLN A 116 -15.28 -7.29 -1.15
C GLN A 116 -16.36 -8.13 -1.83
N LEU A 117 -16.76 -9.21 -1.19
CA LEU A 117 -17.97 -9.93 -1.51
C LEU A 117 -19.17 -9.13 -1.01
N ALA A 118 -20.16 -8.94 -1.87
CA ALA A 118 -21.34 -8.18 -1.55
C ALA A 118 -22.59 -8.79 -2.20
N THR A 119 -23.75 -8.53 -1.61
CA THR A 119 -25.05 -8.91 -2.17
C THR A 119 -25.86 -7.66 -2.48
N PRO A 120 -26.62 -7.64 -3.58
CA PRO A 120 -27.52 -6.53 -3.87
C PRO A 120 -28.70 -6.55 -2.89
N ASP A 121 -29.07 -5.38 -2.37
CA ASP A 121 -30.28 -5.20 -1.59
C ASP A 121 -31.52 -5.07 -2.48
N ALA A 122 -32.70 -4.98 -1.86
CA ALA A 122 -33.97 -4.84 -2.59
C ALA A 122 -34.05 -3.59 -3.50
N ARG A 123 -33.14 -2.62 -3.33
CA ARG A 123 -33.03 -1.40 -4.15
C ARG A 123 -31.84 -1.46 -5.12
N GLY A 124 -31.15 -2.59 -5.21
CA GLY A 124 -29.99 -2.80 -6.08
C GLY A 124 -28.68 -2.20 -5.56
N ARG A 125 -28.63 -1.72 -4.31
CA ARG A 125 -27.36 -1.26 -3.70
C ARG A 125 -26.61 -2.43 -3.11
N LEU A 126 -25.28 -2.41 -3.19
CA LEU A 126 -24.47 -3.48 -2.65
C LEU A 126 -24.36 -3.38 -1.13
N ARG A 127 -24.54 -4.50 -0.43
CA ARG A 127 -24.21 -4.67 0.98
C ARG A 127 -23.06 -5.65 1.10
N ALA A 128 -22.01 -5.23 1.81
CA ALA A 128 -20.88 -6.08 2.11
C ALA A 128 -21.34 -7.34 2.85
N GLU A 129 -20.85 -8.51 2.43
CA GLU A 129 -21.00 -9.74 3.19
C GLU A 129 -20.10 -9.70 4.44
N PRO A 130 -20.60 -10.12 5.62
CA PRO A 130 -19.76 -10.27 6.81
C PRO A 130 -18.56 -11.18 6.53
N GLY A 131 -17.35 -10.71 6.82
CA GLY A 131 -16.11 -11.46 6.52
C GLY A 131 -15.78 -11.57 5.02
N GLY A 132 -16.49 -10.85 4.16
CA GLY A 132 -16.28 -10.87 2.72
C GLY A 132 -15.20 -9.92 2.21
N TRP A 133 -14.42 -9.29 3.09
CA TRP A 133 -13.29 -8.44 2.70
C TRP A 133 -12.02 -9.29 2.57
N LEU A 134 -11.28 -9.15 1.47
CA LEU A 134 -10.08 -9.93 1.17
C LEU A 134 -9.03 -9.09 0.43
N ASP A 135 -7.76 -9.40 0.67
CA ASP A 135 -6.60 -8.87 -0.05
C ASP A 135 -6.15 -9.79 -1.22
N PHE A 136 -6.87 -10.88 -1.44
CA PHE A 136 -6.64 -11.83 -2.55
C PHE A 136 -7.93 -12.10 -3.32
N CYS A 137 -7.79 -12.66 -4.52
CA CYS A 137 -8.92 -13.04 -5.37
C CYS A 137 -9.79 -14.12 -4.67
N PRO A 138 -11.07 -13.86 -4.36
CA PRO A 138 -11.92 -14.81 -3.66
C PRO A 138 -12.47 -15.94 -4.54
N GLU A 139 -12.21 -15.89 -5.85
CA GLU A 139 -12.61 -16.94 -6.77
C GLU A 139 -11.64 -18.14 -6.67
N LYS A 140 -12.14 -19.34 -6.96
CA LYS A 140 -11.32 -20.56 -6.92
C LYS A 140 -10.15 -20.51 -7.92
N ASP A 141 -10.39 -19.89 -9.07
CA ASP A 141 -9.38 -19.61 -10.08
C ASP A 141 -9.00 -18.13 -10.01
N ALA A 142 -7.72 -17.85 -9.72
CA ALA A 142 -7.21 -16.49 -9.66
C ALA A 142 -7.38 -15.74 -11.00
N ALA A 143 -7.38 -16.46 -12.13
CA ALA A 143 -7.63 -15.88 -13.45
C ALA A 143 -9.05 -15.31 -13.58
N ALA A 144 -9.99 -15.75 -12.74
CA ALA A 144 -11.34 -15.16 -12.72
C ALA A 144 -11.35 -13.73 -12.19
N CYS A 145 -10.33 -13.29 -11.45
CA CYS A 145 -10.18 -11.90 -11.02
C CYS A 145 -9.26 -11.06 -11.93
N ALA A 146 -8.60 -11.68 -12.90
CA ALA A 146 -7.84 -10.97 -13.92
C ALA A 146 -8.76 -10.10 -14.79
N ASP A 147 -8.16 -9.13 -15.48
CA ASP A 147 -8.87 -8.15 -16.31
C ASP A 147 -9.52 -8.76 -17.56
#